data_AF-A0A6L8F1F0-F1
#
_entry.id   AF-A0A6L8F1F0-F1
#
_cell.length_a   1.000
_cell.length_b   1.000
_cell.length_c   1.000
_cell.angle_alpha   90.00
_cell.angle_beta   90.00
_cell.angle_gamma   90.00
#
_symmetry.space_group_name_H-M   'P 1'
#
loop_
_entity.id
_entity.type
_entity.pdbx_description
1 polymer ?
#
loop_
_entity_poly.entity_id
_entity_poly.type
_entity_poly.pdbx_seq_one_letter_code
_entity_poly.pdbx_strand_id
1 'polypeptide(L)'
;MKIIPDRFVYPTRDFNVVGFEISPTEDKERIDQAFVEASEHGGDPRDTSGKMRTKDERLRKRYLGALTENLLVEYLQSELGDGVCVVKKPFETYEKHVDIEIHWDENMTPLEVRSSFYYATYLRNVIGTHFKTLGPYSTARKPGETVKGFYLQGVLRQQFNIEDDHTLYFTGGAPGDWFLEKGVVSTLKQDSAEYLVLPMLEGMDATEIVNAIKSIIHGV
;
A
#
# COMPACT_ATOMS: atom_id res chain seq x y z
N MET A 1 16.62 -8.56 -3.73
CA MET A 1 15.38 -8.71 -2.93
C MET A 1 15.04 -10.17 -2.71
N LYS A 2 14.91 -10.57 -1.45
CA LYS A 2 14.42 -11.88 -1.04
C LYS A 2 12.96 -11.76 -0.56
N ILE A 3 12.10 -12.62 -1.09
CA ILE A 3 10.67 -12.67 -0.73
C ILE A 3 10.48 -13.73 0.35
N ILE A 4 9.80 -13.37 1.44
CA ILE A 4 9.52 -14.25 2.57
C ILE A 4 8.01 -14.32 2.80
N PRO A 5 7.36 -15.45 2.46
CA PRO A 5 6.00 -15.68 2.92
C PRO A 5 6.00 -15.90 4.44
N ASP A 6 5.04 -15.28 5.13
CA ASP A 6 4.81 -15.48 6.56
C ASP A 6 3.31 -15.63 6.82
N ARG A 7 2.96 -16.36 7.88
CA ARG A 7 1.57 -16.70 8.21
C ARG A 7 1.31 -16.47 9.68
N PHE A 8 0.32 -15.65 9.97
CA PHE A 8 -0.17 -15.40 11.32
C PHE A 8 -1.50 -16.10 11.56
N VAL A 9 -1.58 -16.86 12.65
CA VAL A 9 -2.83 -17.49 13.10
C VAL A 9 -3.55 -16.53 14.06
N TYR A 10 -4.78 -16.16 13.75
CA TYR A 10 -5.67 -15.42 14.66
C TYR A 10 -6.85 -16.31 15.07
N PRO A 11 -7.58 -15.97 16.16
CA PRO A 11 -8.76 -16.74 16.56
C PRO A 11 -9.83 -16.83 15.48
N THR A 12 -9.92 -15.83 14.60
CA THR A 12 -10.96 -15.72 13.57
C THR A 12 -10.55 -16.32 12.23
N ARG A 13 -9.26 -16.31 11.89
CA ARG A 13 -8.72 -16.80 10.61
C ARG A 13 -7.19 -16.82 10.63
N ASP A 14 -6.62 -17.52 9.65
CA ASP A 14 -5.23 -17.33 9.27
C ASP A 14 -5.08 -16.09 8.37
N PHE A 15 -3.89 -15.50 8.40
CA PHE A 15 -3.59 -14.29 7.66
C PHE A 15 -2.17 -14.36 7.10
N ASN A 16 -2.07 -14.41 5.77
CA ASN A 16 -0.80 -14.50 5.06
C ASN A 16 -0.25 -13.10 4.74
N VAL A 17 1.05 -12.92 4.94
CA VAL A 17 1.78 -11.70 4.57
C VAL A 17 3.00 -12.08 3.74
N VAL A 18 3.49 -11.11 2.97
CA VAL A 18 4.69 -11.26 2.13
C VAL A 18 5.69 -10.22 2.57
N GLY A 19 6.83 -10.66 3.10
CA GLY A 19 7.96 -9.81 3.45
C GLY A 19 8.92 -9.64 2.27
N PHE A 20 9.36 -8.42 2.04
CA PHE A 20 10.45 -8.06 1.12
C PHE A 20 11.66 -7.68 1.96
N GLU A 21 12.65 -8.55 2.04
CA GLU A 21 13.94 -8.22 2.63
C GLU A 21 14.71 -7.32 1.68
N ILE A 22 15.12 -6.17 2.20
CA ILE A 22 15.81 -5.12 1.47
C ILE A 22 17.15 -4.89 2.17
N SER A 23 18.23 -5.12 1.42
CA SER A 23 19.57 -4.80 1.88
C SER A 23 20.11 -3.58 1.15
N PRO A 24 20.55 -2.51 1.86
CA PRO A 24 21.10 -1.31 1.23
C PRO A 24 22.26 -1.57 0.28
N THR A 25 23.04 -2.63 0.54
CA THR A 25 24.15 -3.03 -0.33
C THR A 25 23.72 -3.81 -1.55
N GLU A 26 22.72 -4.69 -1.43
CA GLU A 26 22.29 -5.57 -2.53
C GLU A 26 21.20 -4.95 -3.40
N ASP A 27 20.35 -4.12 -2.81
CA ASP A 27 19.17 -3.50 -3.45
C ASP A 27 19.37 -2.01 -3.74
N LYS A 28 20.64 -1.56 -3.85
CA LYS A 28 21.00 -0.15 -4.00
C LYS A 28 20.25 0.57 -5.12
N GLU A 29 20.14 -0.04 -6.30
CA GLU A 29 19.47 0.57 -7.46
C GLU A 29 17.99 0.86 -7.17
N ARG A 30 17.29 -0.08 -6.54
CA ARG A 30 15.88 0.07 -6.16
C ARG A 30 15.69 1.17 -5.10
N ILE A 31 16.62 1.24 -4.15
CA ILE A 31 16.63 2.27 -3.12
C ILE A 31 16.87 3.66 -3.75
N ASP A 32 17.87 3.77 -4.62
CA ASP A 32 18.18 5.02 -5.31
C ASP A 32 16.99 5.49 -6.16
N GLN A 33 16.35 4.57 -6.90
CA GLN A 33 15.16 4.87 -7.69
C GLN A 33 14.01 5.41 -6.81
N ALA A 34 13.67 4.71 -5.72
CA ALA A 34 12.62 5.17 -4.81
C ALA A 34 12.96 6.53 -4.16
N PHE A 35 14.25 6.83 -3.96
CA PHE A 35 14.70 8.11 -3.44
C PHE A 35 14.56 9.26 -4.44
N VAL A 36 14.87 9.01 -5.72
CA VAL A 36 14.64 9.97 -6.81
C VAL A 36 13.14 10.29 -6.91
N GLU A 37 12.29 9.27 -7.00
CA GLU A 37 10.84 9.45 -7.07
C GLU A 37 10.30 10.25 -5.87
N ALA A 38 10.75 9.90 -4.66
CA ALA A 38 10.35 10.61 -3.45
C ALA A 38 10.75 12.09 -3.40
N SER A 39 11.85 12.43 -4.07
CA SER A 39 12.37 13.80 -4.17
C SER A 39 11.59 14.63 -5.20
N GLU A 40 11.06 13.98 -6.25
CA GLU A 40 10.25 14.60 -7.30
C GLU A 40 8.78 14.79 -6.89
N HIS A 41 8.27 13.96 -5.98
CA HIS A 41 6.90 14.07 -5.48
C HIS A 41 6.65 15.43 -4.79
N GLY A 42 5.70 16.20 -5.31
CA GLY A 42 5.30 17.51 -4.78
C GLY A 42 4.40 17.44 -3.53
N GLY A 43 4.03 18.61 -2.99
CA GLY A 43 3.02 18.77 -1.93
C GLY A 43 3.55 18.88 -0.50
N ASP A 44 2.66 19.19 0.43
CA ASP A 44 2.99 19.34 1.85
C ASP A 44 1.92 18.66 2.72
N PRO A 45 1.82 17.31 2.65
CA PRO A 45 0.80 16.62 3.42
C PRO A 45 1.11 16.78 4.92
N ARG A 46 0.12 17.27 5.67
CA ARG A 46 0.14 17.29 7.14
C ARG A 46 0.11 15.87 7.68
N ASP A 47 0.56 15.64 8.90
CA ASP A 47 0.39 14.34 9.56
C ASP A 47 -1.06 14.08 9.97
N THR A 48 -1.33 12.88 10.51
CA THR A 48 -2.67 12.48 10.96
C THR A 48 -3.22 13.35 12.09
N SER A 49 -2.35 14.09 12.80
CA SER A 49 -2.73 15.08 13.81
C SER A 49 -2.99 16.48 13.24
N GLY A 50 -2.70 16.69 11.95
CA GLY A 50 -2.80 17.98 11.27
C GLY A 50 -1.54 18.85 11.36
N LYS A 51 -0.44 18.34 11.91
CA LYS A 51 0.84 19.07 12.02
C LYS A 51 1.61 19.01 10.70
N MET A 52 2.31 20.09 10.36
CA MET A 52 3.23 20.10 9.22
C MET A 52 4.40 19.16 9.46
N ARG A 53 4.65 18.27 8.51
CA ARG A 53 5.84 17.42 8.50
C ARG A 53 7.07 18.23 8.11
N THR A 54 8.20 17.91 8.76
CA THR A 54 9.52 18.41 8.37
C THR A 54 9.91 17.90 6.98
N LYS A 55 10.94 18.50 6.35
CA LYS A 55 11.45 18.05 5.05
C LYS A 55 11.85 16.57 5.07
N ASP A 56 12.58 16.17 6.11
CA ASP A 56 13.10 14.80 6.24
C ASP A 56 11.96 13.80 6.48
N GLU A 57 10.98 14.15 7.31
CA GLU A 57 9.79 13.30 7.50
C GLU A 57 9.00 13.11 6.21
N ARG A 58 8.86 14.16 5.38
CA ARG A 58 8.18 14.06 4.10
C ARG A 58 8.94 13.17 3.13
N LEU A 59 10.24 13.41 2.98
CA LEU A 59 11.09 12.63 2.09
C LEU A 59 11.05 11.15 2.48
N ARG A 60 11.21 10.85 3.77
CA ARG A 60 11.15 9.48 4.29
C ARG A 60 9.81 8.81 4.01
N LYS A 61 8.69 9.49 4.24
CA LYS A 61 7.35 8.91 3.98
C LYS A 61 7.12 8.65 2.49
N ARG A 62 7.55 9.57 1.62
CA ARG A 62 7.45 9.44 0.16
C ARG A 62 8.32 8.31 -0.35
N TYR A 63 9.56 8.24 0.11
CA TYR A 63 10.50 7.16 -0.20
C TYR A 63 9.89 5.81 0.13
N LEU A 64 9.26 5.67 1.30
CA LEU A 64 8.65 4.41 1.71
C LEU A 64 7.39 4.08 0.91
N GLY A 65 6.60 5.09 0.52
CA GLY A 65 5.49 4.91 -0.42
C GLY A 65 5.99 4.39 -1.78
N ALA A 66 6.92 5.12 -2.38
CA ALA A 66 7.55 4.79 -3.66
C ALA A 66 8.18 3.38 -3.65
N LEU A 67 8.92 3.06 -2.59
CA LEU A 67 9.51 1.74 -2.40
C LEU A 67 8.46 0.64 -2.30
N THR A 68 7.37 0.88 -1.55
CA THR A 68 6.25 -0.07 -1.45
C THR A 68 5.66 -0.35 -2.82
N GLU A 69 5.38 0.70 -3.60
CA GLU A 69 4.80 0.59 -4.95
C GLU A 69 5.73 -0.19 -5.89
N ASN A 70 7.04 0.13 -5.90
CA ASN A 70 8.01 -0.54 -6.76
C ASN A 70 8.11 -2.04 -6.44
N LEU A 71 8.15 -2.39 -5.15
CA LEU A 71 8.19 -3.78 -4.71
C LEU A 71 6.89 -4.53 -5.07
N LEU A 72 5.74 -3.88 -4.93
CA LEU A 72 4.45 -4.48 -5.28
C LEU A 72 4.28 -4.67 -6.78
N VAL A 73 4.78 -3.75 -7.62
CA VAL A 73 4.76 -3.95 -9.07
C VAL A 73 5.54 -5.20 -9.46
N GLU A 74 6.77 -5.34 -8.97
CA GLU A 74 7.60 -6.52 -9.24
C GLU A 74 6.95 -7.81 -8.72
N TYR A 75 6.44 -7.78 -7.50
CA TYR A 75 5.78 -8.93 -6.89
C TYR A 75 4.53 -9.36 -7.67
N LEU A 76 3.62 -8.42 -7.94
CA LEU A 76 2.39 -8.69 -8.70
C LEU A 76 2.71 -9.15 -10.12
N GLN A 77 3.68 -8.53 -10.80
CA GLN A 77 4.10 -8.98 -12.13
C GLN A 77 4.57 -10.44 -12.11
N SER A 78 5.32 -10.85 -11.07
CA SER A 78 5.77 -12.23 -10.91
C SER A 78 4.63 -13.21 -10.59
N GLU A 79 3.64 -12.77 -9.81
CA GLU A 79 2.53 -13.62 -9.37
C GLU A 79 1.46 -13.80 -10.45
N LEU A 80 1.20 -12.77 -11.24
CA LEU A 80 0.12 -12.76 -12.25
C LEU A 80 0.53 -13.43 -13.56
N GLY A 81 1.83 -13.56 -13.82
CA GLY A 81 2.38 -14.33 -14.92
C GLY A 81 2.33 -13.62 -16.28
N ASP A 82 2.63 -14.40 -17.32
CA ASP A 82 2.73 -13.91 -18.69
C ASP A 82 1.37 -13.47 -19.25
N GLY A 83 1.36 -12.41 -20.06
CA GLY A 83 0.13 -11.82 -20.63
C GLY A 83 -0.52 -10.74 -19.77
N VAL A 84 0.00 -10.53 -18.56
CA VAL A 84 -0.38 -9.41 -17.68
C VAL A 84 0.78 -8.42 -17.61
N CYS A 85 0.46 -7.13 -17.65
CA CYS A 85 1.42 -6.05 -17.49
C CYS A 85 1.05 -5.19 -16.27
N VAL A 86 1.93 -5.18 -15.26
CA VAL A 86 1.77 -4.37 -14.06
C VAL A 86 2.62 -3.12 -14.18
N VAL A 87 1.99 -1.95 -14.17
CA VAL A 87 2.65 -0.67 -14.46
C VAL A 87 2.46 0.27 -13.29
N LYS A 88 3.56 0.80 -12.76
CA LYS A 88 3.51 1.96 -11.85
C LYS A 88 3.24 3.23 -12.65
N LYS A 89 2.31 4.05 -12.20
CA LYS A 89 2.05 5.35 -12.84
C LYS A 89 2.90 6.44 -12.21
N PRO A 90 3.41 7.39 -13.01
CA PRO A 90 4.10 8.53 -12.46
C PRO A 90 3.12 9.39 -11.65
N PHE A 91 3.62 9.97 -10.57
CA PHE A 91 2.84 10.93 -9.79
C PHE A 91 2.53 12.18 -10.65
N GLU A 92 1.25 12.45 -10.88
CA GLU A 92 0.81 13.68 -11.53
C GLU A 92 0.34 14.72 -10.50
N THR A 93 -0.71 14.37 -9.75
CA THR A 93 -1.32 15.21 -8.72
C THR A 93 -2.00 14.34 -7.66
N TYR A 94 -2.16 14.86 -6.44
CA TYR A 94 -2.90 14.14 -5.38
C TYR A 94 -4.38 13.87 -5.71
N GLU A 95 -4.95 14.63 -6.64
CA GLU A 95 -6.36 14.51 -7.04
C GLU A 95 -6.61 13.35 -8.00
N LYS A 96 -5.65 13.07 -8.89
CA LYS A 96 -5.78 12.07 -9.96
C LYS A 96 -4.88 10.85 -9.79
N HIS A 97 -4.16 10.75 -8.67
CA HIS A 97 -3.21 9.66 -8.48
C HIS A 97 -3.89 8.29 -8.53
N VAL A 98 -3.29 7.41 -9.32
CA VAL A 98 -3.41 5.95 -9.28
C VAL A 98 -1.98 5.49 -9.11
N ASP A 99 -1.71 4.60 -8.18
CA ASP A 99 -0.34 4.18 -7.93
C ASP A 99 0.09 3.09 -8.94
N ILE A 100 -0.78 2.10 -9.19
CA ILE A 100 -0.50 0.94 -10.06
C ILE A 100 -1.68 0.67 -10.99
N GLU A 101 -1.41 0.31 -12.25
CA GLU A 101 -2.39 -0.26 -13.17
C GLU A 101 -1.99 -1.69 -13.53
N ILE A 102 -2.96 -2.60 -13.55
CA ILE A 102 -2.79 -3.94 -14.12
C ILE A 102 -3.54 -3.97 -15.46
N HIS A 103 -2.83 -4.35 -16.52
CA HIS A 103 -3.36 -4.48 -17.88
C HIS A 103 -3.32 -5.95 -18.32
N TRP A 104 -4.40 -6.44 -18.92
CA TRP A 104 -4.47 -7.77 -19.53
C TRP A 104 -5.44 -7.74 -20.71
N ASP A 105 -5.08 -8.36 -21.83
CA ASP A 105 -5.82 -8.26 -23.10
C ASP A 105 -6.16 -6.79 -23.46
N GLU A 106 -7.45 -6.43 -23.52
CA GLU A 106 -7.95 -5.05 -23.72
C GLU A 106 -8.49 -4.41 -22.41
N ASN A 107 -8.28 -5.05 -21.27
CA ASN A 107 -8.80 -4.66 -19.97
C ASN A 107 -7.73 -4.02 -19.08
N MET A 108 -8.19 -3.22 -18.10
CA MET A 108 -7.35 -2.59 -17.11
C MET A 108 -8.08 -2.48 -15.77
N THR A 109 -7.35 -2.71 -14.67
CA THR A 109 -7.84 -2.40 -13.32
C THR A 109 -6.83 -1.52 -12.56
N PRO A 110 -7.26 -0.38 -12.00
CA PRO A 110 -6.39 0.47 -11.22
C PRO A 110 -6.32 -0.03 -9.77
N LEU A 111 -5.14 0.05 -9.18
CA LEU A 111 -4.88 -0.23 -7.78
C LEU A 111 -4.38 1.03 -7.06
N GLU A 112 -4.74 1.13 -5.79
CA GLU A 112 -4.19 2.12 -4.88
C GLU A 112 -3.33 1.42 -3.84
N VAL A 113 -2.13 1.92 -3.58
CA VAL A 113 -1.22 1.41 -2.56
C VAL A 113 -1.24 2.34 -1.35
N ARG A 114 -1.65 1.79 -0.21
CA ARG A 114 -1.59 2.46 1.09
C ARG A 114 -0.39 1.94 1.84
N SER A 115 0.56 2.81 2.16
CA SER A 115 1.68 2.47 3.04
C SER A 115 1.46 3.04 4.44
N SER A 116 1.62 2.19 5.45
CA SER A 116 1.47 2.55 6.86
C SER A 116 2.68 2.16 7.70
N PHE A 117 2.82 2.82 8.85
CA PHE A 117 4.00 2.72 9.71
C PHE A 117 3.59 2.37 11.12
N TYR A 118 4.25 1.39 11.72
CA TYR A 118 3.92 0.92 13.06
C TYR A 118 5.11 1.00 14.03
N TYR A 119 4.81 1.28 15.29
CA TYR A 119 5.78 1.27 16.39
C TYR A 119 5.86 -0.08 17.11
N ALA A 120 4.83 -0.92 16.98
CA ALA A 120 4.74 -2.15 17.74
C ALA A 120 5.92 -3.10 17.45
N THR A 121 6.31 -3.87 18.46
CA THR A 121 7.38 -4.88 18.33
C THR A 121 6.98 -6.08 17.47
N TYR A 122 5.67 -6.30 17.24
CA TYR A 122 5.17 -7.48 16.53
C TYR A 122 4.12 -7.10 15.47
N LEU A 123 4.42 -7.39 14.20
CA LEU A 123 3.53 -7.18 13.06
C LEU A 123 2.16 -7.83 13.26
N ARG A 124 2.12 -9.03 13.86
CA ARG A 124 0.88 -9.73 14.20
C ARG A 124 -0.08 -8.87 15.04
N ASN A 125 0.42 -8.13 16.03
CA ASN A 125 -0.44 -7.28 16.85
C ASN A 125 -0.94 -6.08 16.05
N VAL A 126 -0.15 -5.57 15.12
CA VAL A 126 -0.53 -4.44 14.27
C VAL A 126 -1.72 -4.82 13.39
N ILE A 127 -1.58 -5.93 12.66
CA ILE A 127 -2.64 -6.48 11.79
C ILE A 127 -3.89 -6.80 12.60
N GLY A 128 -3.73 -7.45 13.75
CA GLY A 128 -4.89 -7.94 14.52
C GLY A 128 -5.65 -6.88 15.31
N THR A 129 -5.05 -5.73 15.62
CA THR A 129 -5.67 -4.79 16.59
C THR A 129 -5.50 -3.30 16.29
N HIS A 130 -4.48 -2.88 15.55
CA HIS A 130 -4.13 -1.45 15.45
C HIS A 130 -4.35 -0.85 14.07
N PHE A 131 -4.28 -1.66 13.01
CA PHE A 131 -4.35 -1.15 11.64
C PHE A 131 -5.70 -1.41 10.98
N LYS A 132 -6.02 -0.48 10.09
CA LYS A 132 -7.16 -0.55 9.19
C LYS A 132 -6.64 -0.28 7.78
N THR A 133 -7.15 -1.02 6.81
CA THR A 133 -6.93 -0.71 5.41
C THR A 133 -7.70 0.56 5.08
N LEU A 134 -7.04 1.52 4.43
CA LEU A 134 -7.67 2.77 4.02
C LEU A 134 -8.20 2.64 2.59
N GLY A 135 -9.50 2.81 2.44
CA GLY A 135 -10.18 2.80 1.15
C GLY A 135 -10.23 4.18 0.50
N PRO A 136 -11.28 4.42 -0.32
CA PRO A 136 -11.55 5.71 -0.92
C PRO A 136 -11.66 6.82 0.14
N TYR A 137 -11.13 8.00 -0.16
CA TYR A 137 -11.25 9.15 0.72
C TYR A 137 -11.73 10.42 0.02
N SER A 138 -12.38 11.26 0.81
CA SER A 138 -12.77 12.62 0.46
C SER A 138 -11.99 13.59 1.34
N THR A 139 -11.30 14.54 0.72
CA THR A 139 -10.69 15.68 1.43
C THR A 139 -11.18 16.97 0.81
N ALA A 140 -10.91 18.11 1.47
CA ALA A 140 -11.11 19.43 0.87
C ALA A 140 -10.36 19.62 -0.48
N ARG A 141 -9.32 18.81 -0.77
CA ARG A 141 -8.56 18.83 -2.02
C ARG A 141 -8.99 17.76 -3.02
N LYS A 142 -9.67 16.69 -2.59
CA LYS A 142 -10.13 15.56 -3.41
C LYS A 142 -11.61 15.31 -3.05
N PRO A 143 -12.57 16.05 -3.63
CA PRO A 143 -13.98 15.91 -3.31
C PRO A 143 -14.51 14.62 -3.97
N GLY A 144 -14.24 13.48 -3.32
CA GLY A 144 -14.60 12.16 -3.82
C GLY A 144 -13.48 11.55 -4.66
N GLU A 145 -12.74 10.63 -4.07
CA GLU A 145 -11.87 9.72 -4.81
C GLU A 145 -12.70 8.74 -5.66
N THR A 146 -12.39 8.63 -6.94
CA THR A 146 -12.91 7.52 -7.77
C THR A 146 -12.41 6.20 -7.18
N VAL A 147 -13.35 5.33 -6.84
CA VAL A 147 -13.09 4.01 -6.27
C VAL A 147 -12.23 3.19 -7.24
N LYS A 148 -11.10 2.67 -6.74
CA LYS A 148 -10.19 1.81 -7.51
C LYS A 148 -10.62 0.35 -7.42
N GLY A 149 -10.08 -0.51 -8.29
CA GLY A 149 -10.37 -1.93 -8.26
C GLY A 149 -9.97 -2.57 -6.94
N PHE A 150 -8.77 -2.26 -6.46
CA PHE A 150 -8.27 -2.72 -5.17
C PHE A 150 -7.47 -1.65 -4.43
N TYR A 151 -7.49 -1.74 -3.11
CA TYR A 151 -6.66 -0.96 -2.20
C TYR A 151 -5.71 -1.92 -1.47
N LEU A 152 -4.41 -1.79 -1.71
CA LEU A 152 -3.36 -2.63 -1.17
C LEU A 152 -2.71 -1.99 0.06
N GLN A 153 -2.23 -2.79 1.01
CA GLN A 153 -1.64 -2.31 2.25
C GLN A 153 -0.21 -2.83 2.42
N GLY A 154 0.75 -1.91 2.31
CA GLY A 154 2.14 -2.09 2.72
C GLY A 154 2.35 -1.63 4.17
N VAL A 155 3.16 -2.36 4.92
CA VAL A 155 3.41 -2.11 6.34
C VAL A 155 4.91 -2.17 6.64
N LEU A 156 5.44 -1.11 7.25
CA LEU A 156 6.84 -0.99 7.65
C LEU A 156 6.98 -0.55 9.10
N ARG A 157 8.06 -0.99 9.76
CA ARG A 157 8.42 -0.53 11.09
C ARG A 157 8.83 0.94 11.07
N GLN A 158 8.32 1.71 12.03
CA GLN A 158 8.48 3.16 12.08
C GLN A 158 9.89 3.64 12.44
N GLN A 159 10.76 2.79 12.99
CA GLN A 159 12.17 3.12 13.27
C GLN A 159 13.11 2.76 12.11
N PHE A 160 12.58 2.69 10.89
CA PHE A 160 13.34 2.47 9.67
C PHE A 160 14.49 3.49 9.46
N ASN A 161 15.69 3.00 9.20
CA ASN A 161 16.82 3.75 8.66
C ASN A 161 17.16 3.18 7.28
N ILE A 162 17.39 4.04 6.29
CA ILE A 162 17.66 3.65 4.91
C ILE A 162 19.01 2.94 4.75
N GLU A 163 19.92 3.14 5.70
CA GLU A 163 21.24 2.52 5.73
C GLU A 163 21.24 1.13 6.39
N ASP A 164 20.13 0.74 7.02
CA ASP A 164 20.00 -0.55 7.70
C ASP A 164 19.18 -1.54 6.86
N ASP A 165 19.51 -2.83 6.99
CA ASP A 165 18.67 -3.91 6.47
C ASP A 165 17.26 -3.83 7.09
N HIS A 166 16.24 -4.00 6.26
CA HIS A 166 14.86 -3.88 6.69
C HIS A 166 13.92 -4.76 5.87
N THR A 167 12.74 -5.00 6.42
CA THR A 167 11.69 -5.76 5.76
C THR A 167 10.44 -4.91 5.60
N LEU A 168 9.97 -4.82 4.36
CA LEU A 168 8.66 -4.27 4.05
C LEU A 168 7.65 -5.41 3.92
N TYR A 169 6.49 -5.29 4.56
CA TYR A 169 5.47 -6.32 4.50
C TYR A 169 4.31 -5.87 3.63
N PHE A 170 4.04 -6.62 2.56
CA PHE A 170 2.73 -6.61 1.93
C PHE A 170 1.78 -7.47 2.75
N THR A 171 0.72 -6.84 3.23
CA THR A 171 -0.22 -7.46 4.18
C THR A 171 -1.56 -7.84 3.56
N GLY A 172 -1.78 -7.52 2.29
CA GLY A 172 -3.06 -7.72 1.63
C GLY A 172 -3.76 -6.39 1.34
N GLY A 173 -5.08 -6.38 1.44
CA GLY A 173 -5.88 -5.24 1.00
C GLY A 173 -7.38 -5.53 1.00
N ALA A 174 -8.12 -4.82 0.16
CA ALA A 174 -9.51 -5.16 -0.14
C ALA A 174 -9.93 -4.62 -1.52
N PRO A 175 -10.90 -5.27 -2.18
CA PRO A 175 -11.63 -4.68 -3.31
C PRO A 175 -12.23 -3.31 -2.94
N GLY A 176 -12.31 -2.41 -3.92
CA GLY A 176 -12.84 -1.06 -3.69
C GLY A 176 -14.30 -1.02 -3.26
N ASP A 177 -15.13 -1.91 -3.83
CA ASP A 177 -16.56 -2.05 -3.50
C ASP A 177 -16.80 -2.48 -2.04
N TRP A 178 -15.92 -3.30 -1.46
CA TRP A 178 -16.01 -3.69 -0.04
C TRP A 178 -15.98 -2.49 0.90
N PHE A 179 -15.26 -1.42 0.55
CA PHE A 179 -15.27 -0.20 1.35
C PHE A 179 -16.63 0.50 1.28
N LEU A 180 -17.30 0.48 0.13
CA LEU A 180 -18.63 1.07 -0.02
C LEU A 180 -19.70 0.27 0.73
N GLU A 181 -19.56 -1.06 0.77
CA GLU A 181 -20.53 -1.96 1.41
C GLU A 181 -20.34 -2.09 2.93
N LYS A 182 -19.08 -2.20 3.37
CA LYS A 182 -18.72 -2.60 4.74
C LYS A 182 -17.85 -1.56 5.45
N GLY A 183 -17.32 -0.59 4.70
CA GLY A 183 -16.41 0.41 5.25
C GLY A 183 -17.10 1.30 6.27
N VAL A 184 -16.36 1.65 7.32
CA VAL A 184 -16.81 2.62 8.32
C VAL A 184 -16.15 3.95 8.00
N VAL A 185 -16.93 5.04 8.06
CA VAL A 185 -16.37 6.40 7.91
C VAL A 185 -15.47 6.70 9.11
N SER A 186 -14.23 7.09 8.81
CA SER A 186 -13.24 7.55 9.78
C SER A 186 -12.73 8.92 9.36
N THR A 187 -12.65 9.84 10.30
CA THR A 187 -12.13 11.18 10.05
C THR A 187 -10.70 11.30 10.57
N LEU A 188 -9.81 11.87 9.76
CA LEU A 188 -8.50 12.32 10.22
C LEU A 188 -8.51 13.83 10.33
N LYS A 189 -7.75 14.36 11.30
CA LYS A 189 -7.54 15.81 11.45
C LYS A 189 -6.76 16.42 10.28
N GLN A 190 -6.14 15.58 9.47
CA GLN A 190 -5.44 15.97 8.25
C GLN A 190 -6.46 16.46 7.21
N ASP A 191 -6.55 17.77 6.98
CA ASP A 191 -7.37 18.40 5.92
C ASP A 191 -8.87 18.02 5.93
N SER A 192 -9.44 17.75 7.13
CA SER A 192 -10.82 17.27 7.31
C SER A 192 -11.16 16.07 6.44
N ALA A 193 -10.19 15.18 6.28
CA ALA A 193 -10.31 14.04 5.40
C ALA A 193 -11.20 12.96 6.01
N GLU A 194 -12.20 12.52 5.22
CA GLU A 194 -13.07 11.40 5.52
C GLU A 194 -12.64 10.20 4.68
N TYR A 195 -12.38 9.08 5.35
CA TYR A 195 -11.94 7.84 4.73
C TYR A 195 -12.96 6.76 5.02
N LEU A 196 -13.19 5.87 4.06
CA LEU A 196 -13.74 4.55 4.37
C LEU A 196 -12.60 3.65 4.83
N VAL A 197 -12.80 2.98 5.96
CA VAL A 197 -11.79 2.10 6.53
C VAL A 197 -12.37 0.73 6.84
N LEU A 198 -11.55 -0.30 6.68
CA LEU A 198 -11.86 -1.67 7.06
C LEU A 198 -10.81 -2.18 8.06
N PRO A 199 -11.18 -2.86 9.16
CA PRO A 199 -10.23 -3.61 9.95
C PRO A 199 -9.43 -4.56 9.05
N MET A 200 -8.11 -4.66 9.24
CA MET A 200 -7.28 -5.47 8.34
C MET A 200 -7.71 -6.94 8.27
N LEU A 201 -8.12 -7.52 9.41
CA LEU A 201 -8.61 -8.91 9.46
C LEU A 201 -9.97 -9.12 8.76
N GLU A 202 -10.71 -8.06 8.46
CA GLU A 202 -11.94 -8.11 7.66
C GLU A 202 -11.67 -7.91 6.17
N GLY A 203 -10.46 -7.49 5.80
CA GLY A 203 -9.97 -7.46 4.44
C GLY A 203 -9.46 -8.82 3.97
N MET A 204 -8.83 -8.79 2.80
CA MET A 204 -8.10 -9.92 2.21
C MET A 204 -6.64 -9.86 2.64
N ASP A 205 -6.07 -11.01 2.98
CA ASP A 205 -4.64 -11.13 3.20
C ASP A 205 -3.85 -11.08 1.87
N ALA A 206 -2.51 -11.14 1.94
CA ALA A 206 -1.65 -10.99 0.76
C ALA A 206 -1.90 -12.05 -0.33
N THR A 207 -2.24 -13.27 0.05
CA THR A 207 -2.51 -14.36 -0.90
C THR A 207 -3.91 -14.23 -1.48
N GLU A 208 -4.90 -13.92 -0.64
CA GLU A 208 -6.29 -13.75 -1.06
C GLU A 208 -6.45 -12.63 -2.07
N ILE A 209 -5.81 -11.48 -1.85
CA ILE A 209 -5.94 -10.33 -2.75
C ILE A 209 -5.31 -10.61 -4.12
N VAL A 210 -4.16 -11.33 -4.16
CA VAL A 210 -3.54 -11.77 -5.41
C VAL A 210 -4.46 -12.73 -6.16
N ASN A 211 -5.09 -13.68 -5.45
CA ASN A 211 -6.04 -14.60 -6.05
C ASN A 211 -7.30 -13.89 -6.56
N ALA A 212 -7.81 -12.88 -5.84
CA ALA A 212 -8.93 -12.09 -6.30
C ALA A 212 -8.60 -11.31 -7.58
N ILE A 213 -7.39 -10.75 -7.69
CA ILE A 213 -6.91 -10.11 -8.92
C ILE A 213 -6.83 -11.14 -10.06
N LYS A 214 -6.29 -12.34 -9.82
CA LYS A 214 -6.22 -13.44 -10.81
C LYS A 214 -7.62 -13.86 -11.29
N SER A 215 -8.59 -13.97 -10.38
CA SER A 215 -9.98 -14.30 -10.72
C SER A 215 -10.59 -13.30 -11.71
N ILE A 216 -10.35 -12.00 -11.49
CA ILE A 216 -10.82 -10.96 -12.43
C ILE A 216 -10.16 -11.10 -13.80
N ILE A 217 -8.83 -11.33 -13.82
CA ILE A 217 -8.07 -11.49 -15.07
C ILE A 217 -8.58 -12.69 -15.88
N HIS A 218 -8.91 -13.79 -15.21
CA HIS A 218 -9.37 -15.03 -15.86
C HIS A 218 -10.90 -15.13 -16.01
N GLY A 219 -11.66 -14.12 -15.57
CA GLY A 219 -13.12 -14.09 -15.66
C GLY A 219 -13.82 -15.17 -14.82
N VAL A 220 -13.27 -15.51 -13.65
CA VAL A 220 -13.77 -16.55 -12.72
C VAL A 220 -14.51 -15.94 -11.54
#